data_AF-A0A132A2S3-F1
#
_entry.id   AF-A0A132A2S3-F1
#
_cell.length_a   1.000
_cell.length_b   1.000
_cell.length_c   1.000
_cell.angle_alpha   90.00
_cell.angle_beta   90.00
_cell.angle_gamma   90.00
#
_symmetry.space_group_name_H-M   'P 1'
#
loop_
_entity.id
_entity.type
_entity.pdbx_description
1 polymer ?
#
loop_
_entity_poly.entity_id
_entity_poly.type
_entity_poly.pdbx_seq_one_letter_code
_entity_poly.pdbx_strand_id
1 'polypeptide(L)'
;MNLNSIVESMSNRDRSQASKFIIENQSKSLLLRSPGEINGEQFIIQNCFDSIICLFDYSNTVTIDDCRDCVFFIGPVMGSVVLRNCQDCKLSSASQQFRCRDCKRLKLYLSCATQPAIESCTAMLFSCFVANYNGLKGL
;
A
#
# COMPACT_ATOMS: atom_id res chain seq x y z
N MET A 1 13.36 -30.55 25.27
CA MET A 1 13.17 -29.49 24.25
C MET A 1 14.46 -28.67 24.23
N ASN A 2 15.12 -28.54 23.07
CA ASN A 2 16.42 -27.86 22.94
C ASN A 2 16.21 -26.34 22.80
N LEU A 3 17.00 -25.53 23.50
CA LEU A 3 16.92 -24.07 23.45
C LEU A 3 17.02 -23.53 22.01
N ASN A 4 17.84 -24.16 21.16
CA ASN A 4 17.98 -23.78 19.76
C ASN A 4 16.68 -24.00 18.96
N SER A 5 15.96 -25.10 19.21
CA SER A 5 14.67 -25.37 18.56
C SER A 5 13.56 -24.38 18.97
N ILE A 6 13.66 -23.80 20.17
CA ILE A 6 12.73 -22.77 20.65
C ILE A 6 13.05 -21.43 19.96
N VAL A 7 14.31 -21.02 19.93
CA VAL A 7 14.76 -19.78 19.27
C VAL A 7 14.43 -19.78 17.76
N GLU A 8 14.62 -20.92 17.10
CA GLU A 8 14.29 -21.10 15.67
C GLU A 8 12.78 -21.11 15.40
N SER A 9 11.98 -21.63 16.34
CA SER A 9 10.51 -21.55 16.27
C SER A 9 9.97 -20.13 16.52
N MET A 10 10.65 -19.33 17.35
CA MET A 10 10.31 -17.93 17.60
C MET A 10 10.69 -17.05 16.40
N SER A 11 11.88 -17.25 15.81
CA SER A 11 12.31 -16.49 14.63
C SER A 11 11.46 -16.78 13.38
N ASN A 12 11.01 -18.03 13.20
CA ASN A 12 10.09 -18.40 12.13
C ASN A 12 8.67 -17.86 12.35
N ARG A 13 8.19 -17.78 13.61
CA ARG A 13 6.91 -17.14 13.94
C ARG A 13 6.93 -15.64 13.64
N ASP A 14 8.00 -14.93 14.01
CA ASP A 14 8.15 -13.50 13.71
C ASP A 14 8.22 -13.24 12.20
N ARG A 15 8.93 -14.07 11.42
CA ARG A 15 8.93 -13.97 9.95
C ARG A 15 7.56 -14.27 9.32
N SER A 16 6.83 -15.26 9.83
CA SER A 16 5.49 -15.60 9.31
C SER A 16 4.43 -14.53 9.59
N GLN A 17 4.61 -13.74 10.64
CA GLN A 17 3.76 -12.58 10.94
C GLN A 17 4.15 -11.37 10.11
N ALA A 18 5.45 -11.13 9.92
CA ALA A 18 5.95 -10.02 9.11
C ALA A 18 5.58 -10.13 7.61
N SER A 19 5.56 -11.35 7.05
CA SER A 19 5.17 -11.55 5.64
C SER A 19 3.70 -11.25 5.35
N LYS A 20 2.84 -11.21 6.37
CA LYS A 20 1.40 -10.98 6.22
C LYS A 20 1.09 -9.58 5.66
N PHE A 21 1.87 -8.59 6.07
CA PHE A 21 1.67 -7.18 5.73
C PHE A 21 2.56 -6.70 4.58
N ILE A 22 3.09 -7.66 3.82
CA ILE A 22 3.92 -7.41 2.65
C ILE A 22 3.29 -8.10 1.45
N ILE A 23 3.16 -7.37 0.35
CA ILE A 23 2.91 -7.92 -0.97
C ILE A 23 4.12 -7.60 -1.82
N GLU A 24 4.87 -8.63 -2.22
CA GLU A 24 6.08 -8.45 -3.00
C GLU A 24 6.19 -9.41 -4.17
N ASN A 25 6.92 -8.99 -5.21
CA ASN A 25 7.28 -9.84 -6.35
C ASN A 25 6.07 -10.44 -7.08
N GLN A 26 4.98 -9.65 -7.19
CA GLN A 26 3.76 -10.09 -7.84
C GLN A 26 3.74 -9.68 -9.31
N SER A 27 3.18 -10.53 -10.17
CA SER A 27 3.02 -10.26 -11.59
C SER A 27 1.69 -10.80 -12.08
N LYS A 28 0.93 -9.99 -12.83
CA LYS A 28 -0.34 -10.41 -13.46
C LYS A 28 -1.36 -10.99 -12.47
N SER A 29 -1.46 -10.39 -11.29
CA SER A 29 -2.28 -10.92 -10.21
C SER A 29 -3.27 -9.88 -9.66
N LEU A 30 -4.34 -10.42 -9.08
CA LEU A 30 -5.31 -9.68 -8.29
C LEU A 30 -5.14 -10.09 -6.83
N LEU A 31 -4.70 -9.15 -5.98
CA LEU A 31 -4.52 -9.39 -4.55
C LEU A 31 -5.43 -8.46 -3.76
N LEU A 32 -6.14 -9.06 -2.80
CA LEU A 32 -7.06 -8.35 -1.92
C LEU A 32 -6.60 -8.52 -0.46
N ARG A 33 -6.82 -7.49 0.35
CA ARG A 33 -6.90 -7.62 1.80
C ARG A 33 -8.30 -7.26 2.27
N SER A 34 -8.91 -8.18 2.99
CA SER A 34 -10.26 -8.05 3.53
C SER A 34 -10.27 -7.19 4.81
N PRO A 35 -11.43 -6.65 5.21
CA PRO A 35 -11.56 -5.98 6.51
C PRO A 35 -11.07 -6.85 7.67
N GLY A 36 -10.25 -6.29 8.56
CA GLY A 36 -9.64 -6.97 9.70
C GLY A 36 -8.35 -7.73 9.39
N GLU A 37 -7.92 -7.82 8.13
CA GLU A 37 -6.66 -8.49 7.78
C GLU A 37 -5.41 -7.64 8.04
N ILE A 38 -5.53 -6.31 7.96
CA ILE A 38 -4.45 -5.35 8.21
C ILE A 38 -4.56 -4.77 9.62
N ASN A 39 -5.78 -4.40 10.03
CA ASN A 39 -6.14 -3.96 11.37
C ASN A 39 -5.23 -2.83 11.92
N GLY A 40 -4.91 -1.85 11.09
CA GLY A 40 -4.13 -0.67 11.49
C GLY A 40 -2.61 -0.85 11.44
N GLU A 41 -2.11 -2.00 11.03
CA GLU A 41 -0.66 -2.20 10.88
C GLU A 41 -0.10 -1.43 9.68
N GLN A 42 1.24 -1.34 9.63
CA GLN A 42 1.94 -0.87 8.43
C GLN A 42 1.83 -1.93 7.32
N PHE A 43 1.64 -1.49 6.08
CA PHE A 43 1.58 -2.36 4.90
C PHE A 43 2.60 -1.96 3.84
N ILE A 44 3.27 -2.94 3.23
CA ILE A 44 4.30 -2.74 2.22
C ILE A 44 3.87 -3.44 0.93
N ILE A 45 3.94 -2.73 -0.19
CA ILE A 45 3.78 -3.29 -1.53
C ILE A 45 5.07 -2.98 -2.30
N GLN A 46 5.76 -4.00 -2.82
CA GLN A 46 7.04 -3.78 -3.51
C GLN A 46 7.25 -4.69 -4.71
N ASN A 47 7.94 -4.20 -5.74
CA ASN A 47 8.33 -4.98 -6.91
C ASN A 47 7.16 -5.74 -7.57
N CYS A 48 6.03 -5.05 -7.79
CA CYS A 48 4.85 -5.64 -8.42
C CYS A 48 4.66 -5.11 -9.85
N PHE A 49 4.27 -5.99 -10.77
CA PHE A 49 4.11 -5.68 -12.19
C PHE A 49 2.73 -6.10 -12.71
N ASP A 50 2.05 -5.27 -13.50
CA ASP A 50 0.79 -5.61 -14.18
C ASP A 50 -0.25 -6.23 -13.22
N SER A 51 -0.40 -5.65 -12.03
CA SER A 51 -1.17 -6.24 -10.94
C SER A 51 -2.20 -5.27 -10.35
N ILE A 52 -3.28 -5.82 -9.82
CA ILE A 52 -4.33 -5.08 -9.12
C ILE A 52 -4.25 -5.44 -7.64
N ILE A 53 -4.00 -4.46 -6.79
CA ILE A 53 -3.81 -4.67 -5.35
C ILE A 53 -4.76 -3.75 -4.59
N CYS A 54 -5.70 -4.35 -3.85
CA CYS A 54 -6.71 -3.61 -3.10
C CYS A 54 -6.65 -3.95 -1.61
N LEU A 55 -6.46 -2.93 -0.78
CA LEU A 55 -6.48 -3.03 0.67
C LEU A 55 -7.81 -2.45 1.18
N PHE A 56 -8.78 -3.29 1.51
CA PHE A 56 -10.11 -2.88 1.99
C PHE A 56 -10.18 -2.73 3.51
N ASP A 57 -9.06 -2.39 4.13
CA ASP A 57 -8.92 -2.25 5.58
C ASP A 57 -8.13 -0.99 5.93
N TYR A 58 -8.20 -0.55 7.18
CA TYR A 58 -7.43 0.61 7.62
C TYR A 58 -5.97 0.21 7.94
N SER A 59 -5.05 1.15 7.73
CA SER A 59 -3.62 0.93 7.93
C SER A 59 -2.97 2.14 8.60
N ASN A 60 -1.85 1.95 9.30
CA ASN A 60 -1.11 3.09 9.83
C ASN A 60 -0.32 3.80 8.71
N THR A 61 0.43 3.05 7.90
CA THR A 61 1.20 3.58 6.77
C THR A 61 1.23 2.55 5.65
N VAL A 62 1.19 3.02 4.41
CA VAL A 62 1.30 2.16 3.22
C VAL A 62 2.44 2.66 2.35
N THR A 63 3.44 1.80 2.10
CA THR A 63 4.54 2.09 1.18
C THR A 63 4.38 1.26 -0.09
N ILE A 64 4.55 1.90 -1.26
CA ILE A 64 4.45 1.28 -2.57
C ILE A 64 5.74 1.58 -3.33
N ASP A 65 6.55 0.55 -3.57
CA ASP A 65 7.91 0.69 -4.09
C ASP A 65 8.11 -0.14 -5.36
N ASP A 66 8.82 0.44 -6.33
CA ASP A 66 9.31 -0.28 -7.51
C ASP A 66 8.20 -1.04 -8.27
N CYS A 67 6.99 -0.46 -8.30
CA CYS A 67 5.83 -1.07 -8.95
C CYS A 67 5.56 -0.46 -10.32
N ARG A 68 5.15 -1.30 -11.27
CA ARG A 68 4.90 -0.86 -12.66
C ARG A 68 3.62 -1.45 -13.26
N ASP A 69 2.90 -0.65 -14.02
CA ASP A 69 1.66 -1.07 -14.70
C ASP A 69 0.59 -1.59 -13.71
N CYS A 70 0.59 -1.08 -12.47
CA CYS A 70 -0.28 -1.57 -11.39
C CYS A 70 -1.47 -0.65 -11.09
N VAL A 71 -2.54 -1.22 -10.55
CA VAL A 71 -3.69 -0.49 -10.03
C VAL A 71 -3.84 -0.76 -8.54
N PHE A 72 -3.90 0.32 -7.76
CA PHE A 72 -3.99 0.28 -6.31
C PHE A 72 -5.29 0.90 -5.81
N PHE A 73 -5.95 0.20 -4.90
CA PHE A 73 -6.99 0.76 -4.04
C PHE A 73 -6.54 0.61 -2.59
N ILE A 74 -6.39 1.72 -1.88
CA ILE A 74 -5.94 1.72 -0.49
C ILE A 74 -7.05 2.33 0.36
N GLY A 75 -7.54 1.58 1.33
CA GLY A 75 -8.47 2.05 2.36
C GLY A 75 -7.89 3.20 3.20
N PRO A 76 -8.61 3.68 4.22
CA PRO A 76 -8.15 4.78 5.06
C PRO A 76 -6.78 4.50 5.70
N VAL A 77 -5.83 5.42 5.49
CA VAL A 77 -4.50 5.36 6.08
C VAL A 77 -4.35 6.44 7.14
N MET A 78 -4.14 6.05 8.40
CA MET A 78 -4.04 6.99 9.51
C MET A 78 -2.85 7.93 9.37
N GLY A 79 -1.73 7.44 8.83
CA GLY A 79 -0.52 8.21 8.60
C GLY A 79 -0.33 8.53 7.13
N SER A 80 0.64 7.86 6.51
CA SER A 80 1.12 8.23 5.18
C SER A 80 0.92 7.14 4.13
N VAL A 81 0.57 7.57 2.91
CA VAL A 81 0.75 6.77 1.70
C VAL A 81 1.99 7.29 0.99
N VAL A 82 2.97 6.42 0.76
CA VAL A 82 4.27 6.77 0.19
C VAL A 82 4.54 5.94 -1.05
N LEU A 83 4.79 6.59 -2.19
CA LEU A 83 5.15 5.94 -3.45
C LEU A 83 6.59 6.27 -3.81
N ARG A 84 7.38 5.24 -4.18
CA ARG A 84 8.76 5.39 -4.66
C ARG A 84 8.95 4.58 -5.93
N ASN A 85 9.66 5.13 -6.91
CA ASN A 85 10.06 4.43 -8.15
C ASN A 85 8.90 3.74 -8.91
N CYS A 86 7.69 4.28 -8.84
CA CYS A 86 6.52 3.68 -9.49
C CYS A 86 6.27 4.26 -10.89
N GLN A 87 5.88 3.40 -11.83
CA GLN A 87 5.65 3.80 -13.23
C GLN A 87 4.34 3.25 -13.80
N ASP A 88 3.58 4.06 -14.54
CA ASP A 88 2.36 3.63 -15.23
C ASP A 88 1.25 3.12 -14.29
N CYS A 89 1.26 3.56 -13.02
CA CYS A 89 0.31 3.07 -12.02
C CYS A 89 -0.91 4.00 -11.85
N LYS A 90 -1.99 3.41 -11.33
CA LYS A 90 -3.15 4.15 -10.82
C LYS A 90 -3.29 3.90 -9.33
N LEU A 91 -3.64 4.92 -8.56
CA LEU A 91 -3.87 4.80 -7.12
C LEU A 91 -5.11 5.58 -6.71
N SER A 92 -6.01 4.93 -5.96
CA SER A 92 -7.02 5.59 -5.15
C SER A 92 -6.71 5.39 -3.67
N SER A 93 -6.61 6.47 -2.90
CA SER A 93 -6.35 6.40 -1.46
C SER A 93 -6.91 7.58 -0.66
N ALA A 94 -7.18 7.31 0.62
CA ALA A 94 -7.44 8.32 1.64
C ALA A 94 -6.36 8.24 2.73
N SER A 95 -5.75 9.36 3.11
CA SER A 95 -4.62 9.37 4.06
C SER A 95 -4.48 10.68 4.84
N GLN A 96 -3.70 10.74 5.91
CA GLN A 96 -3.31 12.05 6.45
C GLN A 96 -2.30 12.74 5.52
N GLN A 97 -1.26 12.01 5.10
CA GLN A 97 -0.20 12.52 4.24
C GLN A 97 -0.03 11.67 2.98
N PHE A 98 0.20 12.33 1.86
CA PHE A 98 0.61 11.68 0.62
C PHE A 98 2.01 12.14 0.20
N ARG A 99 2.89 11.18 -0.09
CA ARG A 99 4.26 11.45 -0.57
C ARG A 99 4.57 10.60 -1.79
N CYS A 100 5.21 11.20 -2.79
CA CYS A 100 5.60 10.51 -4.00
C CYS A 100 6.99 10.97 -4.44
N ARG A 101 7.88 10.03 -4.73
CA ARG A 101 9.26 10.32 -5.18
C ARG A 101 9.66 9.42 -6.34
N ASP A 102 10.35 9.98 -7.33
CA ASP A 102 10.90 9.24 -8.48
C ASP A 102 9.84 8.44 -9.28
N CYS A 103 8.61 8.96 -9.37
CA CYS A 103 7.50 8.29 -10.05
C CYS A 103 7.17 8.90 -11.41
N LYS A 104 6.60 8.10 -12.31
CA LYS A 104 6.29 8.53 -13.68
C LYS A 104 4.95 8.01 -14.18
N ARG A 105 4.16 8.87 -14.83
CA ARG A 105 2.86 8.51 -15.43
C ARG A 105 1.89 7.90 -14.44
N LEU A 106 1.72 8.55 -13.29
CA LEU A 106 0.73 8.11 -12.30
C LEU A 106 -0.61 8.83 -12.46
N LYS A 107 -1.70 8.10 -12.24
CA LYS A 107 -3.05 8.67 -12.05
C LYS A 107 -3.47 8.48 -10.60
N LEU A 108 -3.59 9.58 -9.87
CA LEU A 108 -3.77 9.61 -8.42
C LEU A 108 -5.16 10.19 -8.08
N TYR A 109 -5.97 9.42 -7.36
CA TYR A 109 -7.27 9.81 -6.83
C TYR A 109 -7.12 9.91 -5.31
N LEU A 110 -6.95 11.13 -4.79
CA LEU A 110 -6.50 11.36 -3.43
C LEU A 110 -7.56 12.07 -2.59
N SER A 111 -7.68 11.63 -1.34
CA SER A 111 -8.14 12.44 -0.22
C SER A 111 -6.98 12.50 0.78
N CYS A 112 -6.46 13.69 1.07
CA CYS A 112 -5.42 13.84 2.07
C CYS A 112 -5.62 15.09 2.92
N ALA A 113 -5.38 14.95 4.23
CA ALA A 113 -5.59 16.02 5.19
C ALA A 113 -4.54 17.14 5.06
N THR A 114 -3.33 16.81 4.61
CA THR A 114 -2.25 17.76 4.36
C THR A 114 -2.00 17.96 2.86
N GLN A 115 -1.23 18.99 2.52
CA GLN A 115 -0.76 19.19 1.15
C GLN A 115 0.04 17.96 0.67
N PRO A 116 -0.30 17.35 -0.49
CA PRO A 116 0.50 16.29 -1.10
C PRO A 116 1.91 16.76 -1.42
N ALA A 117 2.91 15.92 -1.19
CA ALA A 117 4.30 16.20 -1.56
C ALA A 117 4.76 15.29 -2.72
N ILE A 118 5.34 15.88 -3.77
CA ILE A 118 5.97 15.15 -4.87
C ILE A 118 7.41 15.62 -5.08
N GLU A 119 8.29 14.71 -5.45
CA GLU A 119 9.72 14.97 -5.71
C GLU A 119 10.18 14.14 -6.91
N SER A 120 10.85 14.76 -7.88
CA SER A 120 11.38 14.06 -9.06
C SER A 120 10.34 13.24 -9.84
N CYS A 121 9.09 13.72 -9.89
CA CYS A 121 7.98 13.04 -10.58
C CYS A 121 7.69 13.64 -11.96
N THR A 122 7.24 12.83 -12.92
CA THR A 122 6.85 13.30 -14.26
C THR A 122 5.51 12.73 -14.74
N ALA A 123 4.74 13.54 -15.48
CA ALA A 123 3.43 13.16 -16.04
C ALA A 123 2.42 12.64 -14.99
N MET A 124 2.19 13.43 -13.95
CA MET A 124 1.28 13.09 -12.85
C MET A 124 -0.11 13.68 -13.11
N LEU A 125 -1.16 12.87 -12.91
CA LEU A 125 -2.55 13.33 -12.94
C LEU A 125 -3.17 13.17 -11.56
N PHE A 126 -3.86 14.21 -11.08
CA PHE A 126 -4.52 14.23 -9.77
C PHE A 126 -6.02 14.45 -9.94
N SER A 127 -6.80 13.75 -9.13
CA SER A 127 -8.25 13.86 -9.03
C SER A 127 -8.70 13.63 -7.59
N CYS A 128 -9.92 14.05 -7.24
CA CYS A 128 -10.51 13.73 -5.94
C CYS A 128 -10.74 12.22 -5.80
N PHE A 129 -10.47 11.70 -4.62
CA PHE A 129 -10.86 10.34 -4.23
C PHE A 129 -12.39 10.21 -4.21
N VAL A 130 -12.90 9.19 -4.89
CA VAL A 130 -14.33 8.83 -4.89
C VAL A 130 -14.41 7.32 -4.75
N ALA A 131 -14.88 6.86 -3.61
CA ALA A 131 -15.10 5.44 -3.36
C ALA A 131 -16.24 5.22 -2.36
N ASN A 132 -16.89 4.08 -2.49
CA ASN A 132 -17.84 3.56 -1.53
C ASN A 132 -17.72 2.03 -1.50
N TYR A 133 -17.59 1.45 -0.32
CA TYR A 133 -17.60 0.01 -0.11
C TYR A 133 -18.07 -0.32 1.30
N ASN A 134 -18.59 -1.54 1.49
CA ASN A 134 -19.06 -2.00 2.79
C ASN A 134 -17.91 -1.97 3.81
N GLY A 135 -18.10 -1.20 4.89
CA GLY A 135 -17.08 -1.01 5.93
C GLY A 135 -16.40 0.36 5.89
N LEU A 136 -16.44 1.07 4.76
CA LEU A 136 -15.98 2.47 4.69
C LEU A 136 -17.02 3.38 5.38
N LYS A 137 -16.59 4.11 6.42
CA LYS A 137 -17.43 5.06 7.15
C LYS A 137 -16.62 6.33 7.43
N GLY A 138 -17.20 7.49 7.12
CA GLY A 138 -16.62 8.81 7.44
C GLY A 138 -15.27 9.05 6.74
N LEU A 139 -15.31 9.77 5.62
CA LEU A 139 -14.12 10.38 5.02
C LEU A 139 -13.92 11.77 5.62
#